data_AF-A0A515HL85-F1
#
_entry.id   AF-A0A515HL85-F1
#
_cell.length_a   1.000
_cell.length_b   1.000
_cell.length_c   1.000
_cell.angle_alpha   90.00
_cell.angle_beta   90.00
_cell.angle_gamma   90.00
#
_symmetry.space_group_name_H-M   'P 1'
#
loop_
_entity.id
_entity.type
_entity.pdbx_description
1 polymer ?
#
loop_
_entity_poly.entity_id
_entity_poly.type
_entity_poly.pdbx_seq_one_letter_code
_entity_poly.pdbx_strand_id
1 'polypeptide(L)'
;AIQQAFQTPGELNMDGVNAQQARRFMDRVVGFMVSPLLWKKVARGLSAGRVQSVAVKLLVEREREINAFVPEEFWDIHANTKTKDKADFKLLVAQKDGSAFKPVNEAETKAAMSVLENASYEVCKREDRPTKSKPSAPYITSTLQQAASTRLGYGVKKTMMLAQRLYEAGYITYMRTDSTNLSAEAVDAVRDFIGSEFGDKYLPAKPLTY
;
A
#
# COMPACT_ATOMS: atom_id res chain seq x y z
N ALA A 1 -1.12 32.27 -2.19
CA ALA A 1 -0.41 31.54 -3.27
C ALA A 1 -0.34 32.30 -4.60
N ILE A 2 -1.48 32.64 -5.25
CA ILE A 2 -1.47 33.29 -6.58
C ILE A 2 -0.73 34.63 -6.56
N GLN A 3 -1.07 35.56 -5.67
CA GLN A 3 -0.38 36.86 -5.59
C GLN A 3 1.14 36.72 -5.43
N GLN A 4 1.60 35.82 -4.57
CA GLN A 4 3.03 35.54 -4.36
C GLN A 4 3.73 35.07 -5.64
N ALA A 5 3.07 34.20 -6.43
CA ALA A 5 3.63 33.69 -7.68
C ALA A 5 3.79 34.79 -8.75
N PHE A 6 2.92 35.79 -8.76
CA PHE A 6 3.00 36.93 -9.67
C PHE A 6 3.97 38.02 -9.21
N GLN A 7 4.29 38.10 -7.92
CA GLN A 7 5.30 39.04 -7.39
C GLN A 7 6.72 38.66 -7.81
N THR A 8 6.99 37.38 -8.00
CA THR A 8 8.31 36.88 -8.41
C THR A 8 8.11 35.86 -9.54
N PRO A 9 7.85 36.33 -10.77
CA PRO A 9 7.64 35.44 -11.90
C PRO A 9 8.93 34.66 -12.17
N GLY A 10 8.82 33.34 -12.29
CA GLY A 10 9.93 32.51 -12.75
C GLY A 10 10.16 32.65 -14.26
N GLU A 11 11.36 32.29 -14.71
CA GLU A 11 11.66 32.16 -16.13
C GLU A 11 11.26 30.78 -16.66
N LEU A 12 11.14 30.67 -17.99
CA LEU A 12 10.88 29.38 -18.62
C LEU A 12 12.07 28.45 -18.40
N ASN A 13 11.85 27.38 -17.65
CA ASN A 13 12.86 26.35 -17.42
C ASN A 13 13.03 25.47 -18.67
N MET A 14 14.07 25.77 -19.46
CA MET A 14 14.39 25.03 -20.69
C MET A 14 14.80 23.58 -20.43
N ASP A 15 15.42 23.26 -19.29
CA ASP A 15 15.75 21.87 -18.95
C ASP A 15 14.48 21.04 -18.73
N GLY A 16 13.46 21.62 -18.10
CA GLY A 16 12.14 21.00 -17.95
C GLY A 16 11.46 20.75 -19.30
N VAL A 17 11.55 21.71 -20.23
CA VAL A 17 11.05 21.56 -21.61
C VAL A 17 11.81 20.44 -22.33
N ASN A 18 13.14 20.45 -22.28
CA ASN A 18 13.99 19.49 -22.96
C ASN A 18 13.79 18.07 -22.42
N ALA A 19 13.64 17.91 -21.10
CA ALA A 19 13.31 16.62 -20.47
C ALA A 19 11.96 16.07 -20.96
N GLN A 20 10.95 16.94 -21.07
CA GLN A 20 9.63 16.57 -21.60
C GLN A 20 9.73 16.11 -23.07
N GLN A 21 10.48 16.85 -23.91
CA GLN A 21 10.66 16.50 -25.31
C GLN A 21 11.45 15.20 -25.49
N ALA A 22 12.54 15.02 -24.74
CA ALA A 22 13.33 13.78 -24.77
C ALA A 22 12.45 12.56 -24.46
N ARG A 23 11.58 12.64 -23.43
CA ARG A 23 10.60 11.59 -23.13
C ARG A 23 9.67 11.32 -24.30
N ARG A 24 9.11 12.36 -24.91
CA ARG A 24 8.23 12.24 -26.08
C ARG A 24 8.93 11.55 -27.25
N PHE A 25 10.18 11.88 -27.52
CA PHE A 25 10.97 11.24 -28.57
C PHE A 25 11.24 9.76 -28.27
N MET A 26 11.68 9.43 -27.05
CA MET A 26 11.91 8.03 -26.65
C MET A 26 10.65 7.17 -26.80
N ASP A 27 9.50 7.66 -26.32
CA ASP A 27 8.24 6.93 -26.41
C ASP A 27 7.79 6.77 -27.88
N ARG A 28 8.06 7.77 -28.74
CA ARG A 28 7.81 7.69 -30.19
C ARG A 28 8.70 6.67 -30.88
N VAL A 29 10.00 6.65 -30.58
CA VAL A 29 10.96 5.71 -31.18
C VAL A 29 10.53 4.27 -30.90
N VAL A 30 10.24 3.93 -29.65
CA VAL A 30 9.77 2.59 -29.28
C VAL A 30 8.45 2.26 -29.97
N GLY A 31 7.48 3.17 -29.94
CA GLY A 31 6.17 2.94 -30.56
C GLY A 31 6.27 2.68 -32.07
N PHE A 32 7.03 3.49 -32.80
CA PHE A 32 7.14 3.39 -34.26
C PHE A 32 8.06 2.27 -34.74
N MET A 33 9.13 1.94 -34.00
CA MET A 33 10.09 0.92 -34.42
C MET A 33 9.68 -0.49 -33.98
N VAL A 34 9.10 -0.64 -32.78
CA VAL A 34 8.81 -1.97 -32.21
C VAL A 34 7.41 -2.47 -32.58
N SER A 35 6.40 -1.60 -32.72
CA SER A 35 5.04 -2.05 -33.08
C SER A 35 4.97 -2.80 -34.42
N PRO A 36 5.66 -2.37 -35.51
CA PRO A 36 5.66 -3.13 -36.76
C PRO A 36 6.24 -4.54 -36.61
N LEU A 37 7.22 -4.72 -35.73
CA LEU A 37 7.77 -6.05 -35.42
C LEU A 37 6.73 -6.92 -34.72
N LEU A 38 5.98 -6.37 -33.75
CA LEU A 38 4.88 -7.07 -33.08
C LEU A 38 3.78 -7.48 -34.07
N TRP A 39 3.46 -6.64 -35.06
CA TRP A 39 2.48 -6.99 -36.09
C TRP A 39 2.92 -8.17 -36.95
N LYS A 40 4.22 -8.24 -37.27
CA LYS A 40 4.80 -9.33 -38.08
C LYS A 40 4.94 -10.64 -37.29
N LYS A 41 5.17 -10.57 -35.97
CA LYS A 41 5.56 -11.72 -35.14
C LYS A 41 4.47 -12.23 -34.19
N VAL A 42 3.49 -11.40 -33.83
CA VAL A 42 2.47 -11.73 -32.83
C VAL A 42 1.07 -11.52 -33.41
N ALA A 43 0.63 -10.27 -33.57
CA ALA A 43 -0.68 -9.94 -34.14
C ALA A 43 -0.74 -8.49 -34.64
N ARG A 44 -1.46 -8.26 -35.74
CA ARG A 44 -1.72 -6.91 -36.27
C ARG A 44 -2.51 -6.08 -35.24
N GLY A 45 -2.21 -4.80 -35.15
CA GLY A 45 -2.91 -3.85 -34.27
C GLY A 45 -2.33 -3.75 -32.85
N LEU A 46 -1.34 -4.56 -32.48
CA LEU A 46 -0.64 -4.43 -31.20
C LEU A 46 0.21 -3.16 -31.13
N SER A 47 0.34 -2.57 -29.94
CA SER A 47 1.21 -1.41 -29.72
C SER A 47 2.32 -1.75 -28.74
N ALA A 48 3.53 -1.31 -29.05
CA ALA A 48 4.66 -1.36 -28.14
C ALA A 48 4.75 -0.03 -27.37
N GLY A 49 4.97 -0.12 -26.06
CA GLY A 49 5.16 1.05 -25.20
C GLY A 49 6.28 0.80 -24.21
N ARG A 50 7.28 1.69 -24.19
CA ARG A 50 8.51 1.53 -23.38
C ARG A 50 8.22 1.19 -21.91
N VAL A 51 7.28 1.91 -21.30
CA VAL A 51 6.87 1.69 -19.89
C VAL A 51 5.72 0.69 -19.77
N GLN A 52 4.79 0.69 -20.72
CA GLN A 52 3.62 -0.20 -20.70
C GLN A 52 4.03 -1.68 -20.77
N SER A 53 4.99 -2.03 -21.63
CA SER A 53 5.46 -3.41 -21.76
C SER A 53 6.13 -3.93 -20.49
N VAL A 54 6.82 -3.07 -19.74
CA VAL A 54 7.40 -3.44 -18.43
C VAL A 54 6.29 -3.63 -17.39
N ALA A 55 5.26 -2.79 -17.37
CA ALA A 55 4.12 -2.97 -16.48
C ALA A 55 3.35 -4.27 -16.78
N VAL A 56 3.13 -4.60 -18.06
CA VAL A 56 2.54 -5.88 -18.48
C VAL A 56 3.43 -7.05 -18.08
N LYS A 57 4.76 -6.91 -18.19
CA LYS A 57 5.71 -7.94 -17.75
C LYS A 57 5.54 -8.28 -16.28
N LEU A 58 5.40 -7.30 -15.39
CA LEU A 58 5.17 -7.55 -13.95
C LEU A 58 3.92 -8.38 -13.69
N LEU A 59 2.83 -8.12 -14.43
CA LEU A 59 1.59 -8.91 -14.33
C LEU A 59 1.80 -10.33 -14.83
N VAL A 60 2.47 -10.50 -15.98
CA VAL A 60 2.76 -11.82 -16.56
C VAL A 60 3.67 -12.64 -15.64
N GLU A 61 4.66 -12.03 -15.01
CA GLU A 61 5.55 -12.71 -14.05
C GLU A 61 4.77 -13.19 -12.83
N ARG A 62 3.91 -12.34 -12.24
CA ARG A 62 3.04 -12.76 -11.14
C ARG A 62 2.09 -13.89 -11.56
N GLU A 63 1.51 -13.81 -12.76
CA GLU A 63 0.61 -14.86 -13.25
C GLU A 63 1.34 -16.19 -13.46
N ARG A 64 2.60 -16.15 -13.90
CA ARG A 64 3.44 -17.35 -14.00
C ARG A 64 3.77 -17.94 -12.64
N GLU A 65 4.06 -17.11 -11.63
CA GLU A 65 4.25 -17.56 -10.25
C GLU A 65 2.99 -18.26 -9.73
N ILE A 66 1.81 -17.70 -9.96
CA ILE A 66 0.52 -18.30 -9.55
C ILE A 66 0.30 -19.65 -10.25
N ASN A 67 0.54 -19.72 -11.57
CA ASN A 67 0.35 -20.97 -12.33
C ASN A 67 1.38 -22.07 -11.99
N ALA A 68 2.58 -21.69 -11.57
CA ALA A 68 3.63 -22.63 -11.15
C ALA A 68 3.51 -23.03 -9.67
N PHE A 69 2.63 -22.37 -8.90
CA PHE A 69 2.43 -22.67 -7.50
C PHE A 69 1.72 -24.01 -7.33
N VAL A 70 2.38 -24.94 -6.63
CA VAL A 70 1.80 -26.23 -6.22
C VAL A 70 1.40 -26.08 -4.74
N PRO A 71 0.10 -26.01 -4.41
CA PRO A 71 -0.35 -25.89 -3.03
C PRO A 71 0.07 -27.11 -2.20
N GLU A 72 0.59 -26.87 -1.01
CA GLU A 72 0.89 -27.90 -0.02
C GLU A 72 -0.16 -27.87 1.10
N GLU A 73 -0.63 -29.05 1.48
CA GLU A 73 -1.58 -29.20 2.58
C GLU A 73 -0.88 -28.96 3.93
N PHE A 74 -1.51 -28.16 4.77
CA PHE A 74 -1.13 -27.99 6.17
C PHE A 74 -2.38 -27.73 7.00
N TRP A 75 -2.31 -28.05 8.29
CA TRP A 75 -3.44 -27.88 9.21
C TRP A 75 -3.03 -27.06 10.42
N ASP A 76 -3.98 -26.27 10.91
CA ASP A 76 -3.92 -25.60 12.21
C ASP A 76 -4.87 -26.30 13.18
N ILE A 77 -4.44 -26.42 14.45
CA ILE A 77 -5.32 -26.86 15.53
C ILE A 77 -5.61 -25.67 16.44
N HIS A 78 -6.89 -25.39 16.62
CA HIS A 78 -7.36 -24.36 17.55
C HIS A 78 -8.06 -24.99 18.75
N ALA A 79 -7.71 -24.52 19.96
CA ALA A 79 -8.39 -24.90 21.19
C ALA A 79 -9.28 -23.75 21.66
N ASN A 80 -10.58 -24.01 21.81
CA ASN A 80 -11.50 -23.08 22.43
C ASN A 80 -11.46 -23.29 23.94
N THR A 81 -10.81 -22.39 24.67
CA THR A 81 -10.66 -22.47 26.13
C THR A 81 -11.47 -21.39 26.82
N LYS A 82 -11.60 -21.49 28.15
CA LYS A 82 -12.16 -20.43 28.98
C LYS A 82 -11.15 -19.97 30.00
N THR A 83 -11.10 -18.67 30.25
CA THR A 83 -10.32 -18.11 31.36
C THR A 83 -10.93 -18.48 32.70
N LYS A 84 -10.22 -18.22 33.80
CA LYS A 84 -10.76 -18.38 35.16
C LYS A 84 -12.07 -17.59 35.36
N ASP A 85 -12.19 -16.44 34.71
CA ASP A 85 -13.37 -15.57 34.75
C ASP A 85 -14.46 -15.98 33.73
N LYS A 86 -14.34 -17.19 33.16
CA LYS A 86 -15.27 -17.79 32.17
C LYS A 86 -15.38 -17.03 30.84
N ALA A 87 -14.43 -16.16 30.52
CA ALA A 87 -14.35 -15.52 29.21
C ALA A 87 -13.78 -16.50 28.17
N ASP A 88 -14.30 -16.47 26.95
CA ASP A 88 -13.80 -17.31 25.87
C ASP A 88 -12.39 -16.87 25.46
N PHE A 89 -11.49 -17.84 25.26
CA PHE A 89 -10.11 -17.61 24.88
C PHE A 89 -9.67 -18.67 23.86
N LYS A 90 -9.54 -18.27 22.59
CA LYS A 90 -9.14 -19.16 21.52
C LYS A 90 -7.62 -19.21 21.41
N LEU A 91 -7.07 -20.42 21.47
CA LEU A 91 -5.64 -20.69 21.31
C LEU A 91 -5.38 -21.31 19.94
N LEU A 92 -4.18 -21.07 19.40
CA LEU A 92 -3.60 -21.80 18.27
C LEU A 92 -2.42 -22.62 18.80
N VAL A 93 -2.35 -23.90 18.44
CA VAL A 93 -1.20 -24.75 18.76
C VAL A 93 -0.01 -24.27 17.95
N ALA A 94 0.94 -23.61 18.60
CA ALA A 94 2.10 -23.02 17.92
C ALA A 94 3.26 -24.02 17.75
N GLN A 95 3.47 -24.88 18.74
CA GLN A 95 4.64 -25.76 18.81
C GLN A 95 4.30 -27.12 19.45
N LYS A 96 5.09 -28.13 19.06
CA LYS A 96 5.16 -29.45 19.70
C LYS A 96 6.63 -29.79 19.90
N ASP A 97 7.00 -30.17 21.13
CA ASP A 97 8.37 -30.56 21.50
C ASP A 97 9.45 -29.53 21.08
N GLY A 98 9.14 -28.24 21.25
CA GLY A 98 10.05 -27.11 20.91
C GLY A 98 10.15 -26.77 19.43
N SER A 99 9.46 -27.50 18.55
CA SER A 99 9.42 -27.24 17.10
C SER A 99 8.07 -26.67 16.67
N ALA A 100 8.05 -25.90 15.58
CA ALA A 100 6.81 -25.37 15.01
C ALA A 100 5.83 -26.50 14.67
N PHE A 101 4.61 -26.42 15.18
CA PHE A 101 3.57 -27.41 14.89
C PHE A 101 2.94 -27.12 13.53
N LYS A 102 3.21 -27.97 12.55
CA LYS A 102 2.72 -27.85 11.16
C LYS A 102 2.37 -29.24 10.59
N PRO A 103 1.29 -29.87 11.07
CA PRO A 103 0.84 -31.15 10.52
C PRO A 103 0.48 -30.99 9.04
N VAL A 104 0.87 -31.96 8.22
CA VAL A 104 0.71 -31.90 6.75
C VAL A 104 -0.47 -32.73 6.24
N ASN A 105 -1.20 -33.39 7.14
CA ASN A 105 -2.37 -34.22 6.79
C ASN A 105 -3.34 -34.39 7.97
N GLU A 106 -4.52 -34.93 7.66
CA GLU A 106 -5.58 -35.20 8.63
C GLU A 106 -5.17 -36.21 9.73
N ALA A 107 -4.37 -37.22 9.41
CA ALA A 107 -3.99 -38.27 10.36
C ALA A 107 -3.09 -37.73 11.48
N GLU A 108 -2.06 -36.95 11.11
CA GLU A 108 -1.20 -36.23 12.06
C GLU A 108 -1.99 -35.25 12.92
N THR A 109 -2.93 -34.53 12.30
CA THR A 109 -3.80 -33.56 12.98
C THR A 109 -4.70 -34.25 14.00
N LYS A 110 -5.38 -35.34 13.62
CA LYS A 110 -6.23 -36.12 14.52
C LYS A 110 -5.45 -36.75 15.67
N ALA A 111 -4.26 -37.28 15.40
CA ALA A 111 -3.40 -37.83 16.44
C ALA A 111 -3.03 -36.75 17.50
N ALA A 112 -2.70 -35.53 17.05
CA ALA A 112 -2.45 -34.42 17.95
C ALA A 112 -3.72 -33.95 18.69
N MET A 113 -4.89 -33.90 18.02
CA MET A 113 -6.17 -33.55 18.65
C MET A 113 -6.53 -34.51 19.79
N SER A 114 -6.41 -35.83 19.61
CA SER A 114 -6.74 -36.80 20.66
C SER A 114 -5.92 -36.61 21.94
N VAL A 115 -4.67 -36.16 21.80
CA VAL A 115 -3.82 -35.81 22.95
C VAL A 115 -4.31 -34.52 23.62
N LEU A 116 -4.65 -33.52 22.82
CA LEU A 116 -5.06 -32.19 23.27
C LEU A 116 -6.48 -32.13 23.88
N GLU A 117 -7.39 -33.01 23.48
CA GLU A 117 -8.74 -33.11 24.03
C GLU A 117 -8.76 -33.49 25.52
N ASN A 118 -7.81 -34.33 25.92
CA ASN A 118 -7.68 -34.80 27.30
C ASN A 118 -6.62 -34.01 28.09
N ALA A 119 -5.99 -33.02 27.46
CA ALA A 119 -4.94 -32.22 28.08
C ALA A 119 -5.52 -31.13 29.00
N SER A 120 -4.78 -30.82 30.07
CA SER A 120 -5.02 -29.61 30.86
C SER A 120 -4.18 -28.46 30.31
N TYR A 121 -4.79 -27.29 30.19
CA TYR A 121 -4.14 -26.09 29.66
C TYR A 121 -3.77 -25.16 30.81
N GLU A 122 -2.51 -24.72 30.82
CA GLU A 122 -2.03 -23.70 31.74
C GLU A 122 -1.29 -22.59 31.00
N VAL A 123 -1.24 -21.41 31.60
CA VAL A 123 -0.52 -20.27 31.02
C VAL A 123 0.94 -20.35 31.44
N CYS A 124 1.81 -20.79 30.53
CA CYS A 124 3.25 -20.91 30.81
C CYS A 124 3.98 -19.56 30.83
N LYS A 125 3.53 -18.58 30.02
CA LYS A 125 4.12 -17.24 29.93
C LYS A 125 3.06 -16.22 29.54
N ARG A 126 3.12 -15.04 30.16
CA ARG A 126 2.39 -13.84 29.74
C ARG A 126 3.39 -12.71 29.59
N GLU A 127 3.35 -12.03 28.44
CA GLU A 127 4.18 -10.87 28.16
C GLU A 127 3.27 -9.71 27.77
N ASP A 128 3.25 -8.68 28.60
CA ASP A 128 2.53 -7.44 28.33
C ASP A 128 3.52 -6.39 27.83
N ARG A 129 3.45 -6.06 26.54
CA ARG A 129 4.33 -5.08 25.92
C ARG A 129 3.52 -3.92 25.32
N PRO A 130 3.75 -2.67 25.75
CA PRO A 130 3.10 -1.54 25.10
C PRO A 130 3.65 -1.38 23.68
N THR A 131 2.75 -1.34 22.69
CA THR A 131 3.08 -1.07 21.29
C THR A 131 2.56 0.31 20.89
N LYS A 132 3.19 0.91 19.87
CA LYS A 132 2.78 2.20 19.32
C LYS A 132 2.77 2.11 17.80
N SER A 133 1.73 2.65 17.18
CA SER A 133 1.65 2.85 15.73
C SER A 133 1.79 4.34 15.43
N LYS A 134 2.55 4.68 14.38
CA LYS A 134 2.74 6.06 13.93
C LYS A 134 1.75 6.38 12.81
N PRO A 135 1.30 7.64 12.69
CA PRO A 135 0.49 8.06 11.55
C PRO A 135 1.31 7.95 10.25
N SER A 136 0.62 7.69 9.14
CA SER A 136 1.22 7.72 7.80
C SER A 136 1.63 9.14 7.40
N ALA A 137 2.56 9.25 6.46
CA ALA A 137 2.91 10.53 5.85
C ALA A 137 1.73 11.12 5.05
N PRO A 138 1.73 12.43 4.78
CA PRO A 138 0.78 13.08 3.88
C PRO A 138 0.77 12.42 2.50
N TYR A 139 -0.35 12.56 1.79
CA TYR A 139 -0.51 11.93 0.50
C TYR A 139 0.42 12.53 -0.57
N ILE A 140 1.18 11.66 -1.21
CA ILE A 140 1.73 11.86 -2.56
C ILE A 140 0.84 11.18 -3.61
N THR A 141 1.11 11.43 -4.89
CA THR A 141 0.32 10.90 -6.01
C THR A 141 0.06 9.40 -5.90
N SER A 142 1.11 8.61 -5.63
CA SER A 142 1.03 7.14 -5.57
C SER A 142 0.22 6.67 -4.35
N THR A 143 0.45 7.24 -3.17
CA THR A 143 -0.26 6.88 -1.94
C THR A 143 -1.73 7.31 -1.96
N LEU A 144 -2.05 8.44 -2.61
CA LEU A 144 -3.43 8.87 -2.83
C LEU A 144 -4.17 7.87 -3.72
N GLN A 145 -3.56 7.46 -4.83
CA GLN A 145 -4.14 6.48 -5.76
C GLN A 145 -4.36 5.14 -5.08
N GLN A 146 -3.40 4.66 -4.30
CA GLN A 146 -3.51 3.41 -3.54
C GLN A 146 -4.64 3.50 -2.50
N ALA A 147 -4.65 4.54 -1.67
CA ALA A 147 -5.65 4.72 -0.62
C ALA A 147 -7.07 4.85 -1.20
N ALA A 148 -7.24 5.62 -2.28
CA ALA A 148 -8.54 5.75 -2.96
C ALA A 148 -9.01 4.43 -3.58
N SER A 149 -8.10 3.62 -4.11
CA SER A 149 -8.43 2.28 -4.63
C SER A 149 -8.87 1.35 -3.50
N THR A 150 -8.06 1.21 -2.45
CA THR A 150 -8.32 0.27 -1.36
C THR A 150 -9.51 0.67 -0.49
N ARG A 151 -9.69 1.97 -0.22
CA ARG A 151 -10.73 2.45 0.72
C ARG A 151 -12.02 2.87 0.04
N LEU A 152 -11.96 3.37 -1.19
CA LEU A 152 -13.13 3.93 -1.89
C LEU A 152 -13.48 3.16 -3.17
N GLY A 153 -12.70 2.16 -3.57
CA GLY A 153 -12.91 1.39 -4.80
C GLY A 153 -12.70 2.22 -6.08
N TYR A 154 -11.98 3.34 -6.01
CA TYR A 154 -11.77 4.20 -7.18
C TYR A 154 -10.56 3.76 -7.99
N GLY A 155 -10.77 3.48 -9.28
CA GLY A 155 -9.66 3.29 -10.21
C GLY A 155 -8.81 4.55 -10.37
N VAL A 156 -7.52 4.39 -10.67
CA VAL A 156 -6.54 5.49 -10.74
C VAL A 156 -6.98 6.66 -11.62
N LYS A 157 -7.63 6.39 -12.76
CA LYS A 157 -8.14 7.43 -13.68
C LYS A 157 -9.22 8.30 -13.02
N LYS A 158 -10.14 7.68 -12.28
CA LYS A 158 -11.21 8.38 -11.56
C LYS A 158 -10.63 9.27 -10.47
N THR A 159 -9.71 8.71 -9.66
CA THR A 159 -9.03 9.45 -8.59
C THR A 159 -8.33 10.69 -9.13
N MET A 160 -7.54 10.55 -10.20
CA MET A 160 -6.81 11.70 -10.76
C MET A 160 -7.73 12.73 -11.42
N MET A 161 -8.85 12.32 -12.03
CA MET A 161 -9.84 13.25 -12.57
C MET A 161 -10.52 14.08 -11.47
N LEU A 162 -10.90 13.44 -10.36
CA LEU A 162 -11.51 14.13 -9.23
C LEU A 162 -10.52 15.06 -8.53
N ALA A 163 -9.28 14.59 -8.31
CA ALA A 163 -8.23 15.41 -7.72
C ALA A 163 -7.90 16.64 -8.58
N GLN A 164 -7.90 16.51 -9.92
CA GLN A 164 -7.76 17.66 -10.82
C GLN A 164 -8.86 18.71 -10.56
N ARG A 165 -10.13 18.28 -10.49
CA ARG A 165 -11.25 19.20 -10.22
C ARG A 165 -11.14 19.87 -8.86
N LEU A 166 -10.71 19.12 -7.83
CA LEU A 166 -10.50 19.67 -6.50
C LEU A 166 -9.38 20.71 -6.48
N TYR A 167 -8.28 20.45 -7.20
CA TYR A 167 -7.17 21.39 -7.33
C TYR A 167 -7.59 22.67 -8.06
N GLU A 168 -8.27 22.54 -9.21
CA GLU A 168 -8.75 23.68 -10.01
C GLU A 168 -9.79 24.52 -9.27
N ALA A 169 -10.60 23.90 -8.41
CA ALA A 169 -11.54 24.59 -7.54
C ALA A 169 -10.92 25.15 -6.25
N GLY A 170 -9.62 24.96 -6.02
CA GLY A 170 -8.89 25.51 -4.88
C GLY A 170 -9.04 24.75 -3.55
N TYR A 171 -9.53 23.50 -3.58
CA TYR A 171 -9.74 22.70 -2.37
C TYR A 171 -8.50 21.95 -1.89
N ILE A 172 -7.56 21.63 -2.78
CA ILE A 172 -6.35 20.86 -2.47
C ILE A 172 -5.12 21.47 -3.15
N THR A 173 -3.93 21.07 -2.70
CA THR A 173 -2.66 21.36 -3.38
C THR A 173 -2.48 20.50 -4.63
N TYR A 174 -1.41 20.74 -5.39
CA TYR A 174 -1.17 20.06 -6.67
C TYR A 174 -0.99 18.54 -6.50
N MET A 175 -1.91 17.77 -7.08
CA MET A 175 -2.05 16.32 -6.91
C MET A 175 -1.04 15.46 -7.67
N ARG A 176 -0.13 16.06 -8.47
CA ARG A 176 0.97 15.37 -9.15
C ARG A 176 2.29 15.71 -8.47
N THR A 177 2.45 15.22 -7.26
CA THR A 177 3.62 15.40 -6.39
C THR A 177 4.16 14.05 -5.91
N ASP A 178 5.47 13.99 -5.69
CA ASP A 178 6.20 12.94 -4.98
C ASP A 178 6.71 13.41 -3.59
N SER A 179 6.44 14.67 -3.23
CA SER A 179 6.85 15.27 -1.96
C SER A 179 5.78 15.11 -0.88
N THR A 180 6.21 14.62 0.28
CA THR A 180 5.43 14.57 1.52
C THR A 180 5.56 15.85 2.35
N ASN A 181 6.28 16.85 1.86
CA ASN A 181 6.53 18.08 2.59
C ASN A 181 5.22 18.87 2.80
N LEU A 182 5.11 19.51 3.96
CA LEU A 182 4.04 20.43 4.32
C LEU A 182 4.62 21.81 4.59
N SER A 183 3.95 22.86 4.10
CA SER A 183 4.32 24.24 4.44
C SER A 183 4.06 24.51 5.93
N ALA A 184 4.76 25.48 6.50
CA ALA A 184 4.54 25.90 7.89
C ALA A 184 3.06 26.27 8.13
N GLU A 185 2.46 27.02 7.21
CA GLU A 185 1.03 27.38 7.26
C GLU A 185 0.10 26.15 7.31
N ALA A 186 0.37 25.11 6.51
CA ALA A 186 -0.43 23.89 6.53
C ALA A 186 -0.25 23.10 7.83
N VAL A 187 0.98 23.06 8.36
CA VAL A 187 1.31 22.42 9.64
C VAL A 187 0.61 23.12 10.80
N ASP A 188 0.62 24.45 10.83
CA ASP A 188 -0.02 25.23 11.89
C ASP A 188 -1.55 25.05 11.83
N ALA A 189 -2.15 25.18 10.64
CA ALA A 189 -3.59 25.01 10.46
C ALA A 189 -4.11 23.63 10.89
N VAL A 190 -3.40 22.55 10.54
CA VAL A 190 -3.81 21.19 10.95
C VAL A 190 -3.60 20.94 12.43
N ARG A 191 -2.58 21.55 13.05
CA ARG A 191 -2.34 21.44 14.49
C ARG A 191 -3.42 22.17 15.29
N ASP A 192 -3.82 23.35 14.85
CA ASP A 192 -4.92 24.11 15.45
C ASP A 192 -6.22 23.32 15.38
N PHE A 193 -6.53 22.74 14.21
CA PHE A 193 -7.70 21.87 14.04
C PHE A 193 -7.67 20.64 14.97
N ILE A 194 -6.52 19.96 15.10
CA ILE A 194 -6.39 18.81 16.00
C ILE A 194 -6.59 19.24 17.46
N GLY A 195 -6.02 20.38 17.84
CA GLY A 195 -6.16 20.94 19.18
C GLY A 195 -7.60 21.29 19.52
N SER A 196 -8.35 21.91 18.59
CA SER A 196 -9.74 22.30 18.81
C SER A 196 -10.71 21.12 18.80
N GLU A 197 -10.56 20.18 17.87
CA GLU A 197 -11.54 19.10 17.65
C GLU A 197 -11.27 17.85 18.49
N PHE A 198 -10.00 17.52 18.75
CA PHE A 198 -9.62 16.28 19.43
C PHE A 198 -8.91 16.52 20.77
N GLY A 199 -8.34 17.71 20.99
CA GLY A 199 -7.65 18.10 22.22
C GLY A 199 -6.20 17.64 22.31
N ASP A 200 -5.51 18.13 23.34
CA ASP A 200 -4.04 18.03 23.49
C ASP A 200 -3.48 16.60 23.51
N LYS A 201 -4.29 15.61 23.93
CA LYS A 201 -3.87 14.19 23.94
C LYS A 201 -3.60 13.65 22.54
N TYR A 202 -4.22 14.24 21.52
CA TYR A 202 -4.07 13.85 20.11
C TYR A 202 -3.14 14.78 19.33
N LEU A 203 -2.72 15.91 19.91
CA LEU A 203 -1.81 16.86 19.30
C LEU A 203 -0.35 16.54 19.68
N PRO A 204 0.51 16.15 18.72
CA PRO A 204 1.92 15.94 19.02
C PRO A 204 2.57 17.22 19.57
N ALA A 205 3.38 17.10 20.63
CA ALA A 205 4.04 18.25 21.27
C ALA A 205 4.93 19.04 20.30
N LYS A 206 5.56 18.35 19.34
CA LYS A 206 6.33 18.97 18.25
C LYS A 206 5.67 18.71 16.90
N PRO A 207 5.74 19.66 15.96
CA PRO A 207 5.32 19.43 14.58
C PRO A 207 6.01 18.21 13.97
N LEU A 208 5.27 17.45 13.16
CA LEU A 208 5.82 16.35 12.38
C LEU A 208 6.32 16.90 11.04
N THR A 209 7.60 16.65 10.75
CA THR A 209 8.26 17.03 9.49
C THR A 209 8.56 15.80 8.65
N TYR A 210 8.45 15.94 7.33
CA TYR A 210 8.63 14.87 6.35
C TYR A 210 9.59 15.30 5.24
#